data_AF-A0A2E1ZMR9-F1
#
_entry.id   AF-A0A2E1ZMR9-F1
#
_cell.length_a   1.000
_cell.length_b   1.000
_cell.length_c   1.000
_cell.angle_alpha   90.00
_cell.angle_beta   90.00
_cell.angle_gamma   90.00
#
_symmetry.space_group_name_H-M   'P 1'
#
loop_
_entity.id
_entity.type
_entity.pdbx_description
1 polymer ?
#
loop_
_entity_poly.entity_id
_entity_poly.type
_entity_poly.pdbx_seq_one_letter_code
_entity_poly.pdbx_strand_id
1 'polypeptide(L)' 'MSNSRQYKQLVSDNPDSSDRIFSQQNLWYFQTQEGDQIGPFRYRSEAQSNLDQFMRQLKEKLREET' A
#
# COMPACT_ATOMS: atom_id res chain seq x y z
N MET A 1 23.65 26.12 -3.32
CA MET A 1 22.20 26.37 -3.44
C MET A 1 21.49 25.03 -3.28
N SER A 2 20.93 24.80 -2.09
CA SER A 2 20.19 23.60 -1.73
C SER A 2 18.84 23.59 -2.42
N ASN A 3 18.61 22.63 -3.33
CA ASN A 3 17.26 22.32 -3.79
C ASN A 3 16.93 20.89 -3.39
N SER A 4 16.53 20.77 -2.12
CA SER A 4 15.82 19.66 -1.53
C SER A 4 14.53 19.40 -2.31
N ARG A 5 14.59 18.57 -3.35
CA ARG A 5 13.44 17.76 -3.78
C ARG A 5 13.61 16.36 -3.21
N GLN A 6 13.62 16.31 -1.88
CA GLN A 6 13.38 15.07 -1.16
C GLN A 6 11.90 14.73 -1.34
N TYR A 7 11.56 14.11 -2.47
CA TYR A 7 10.41 13.22 -2.49
C TYR A 7 10.73 12.20 -1.42
N LYS A 8 10.01 12.28 -0.31
CA LYS A 8 10.18 11.43 0.86
C LYS A 8 9.77 10.02 0.45
N GLN A 9 10.67 9.36 -0.28
CA GLN A 9 10.64 7.95 -0.56
C GLN A 9 10.89 7.30 0.79
N LEU A 10 9.80 7.13 1.55
CA LEU A 10 9.74 6.27 2.72
C LEU A 10 9.84 4.83 2.22
N VAL A 11 10.96 4.49 1.57
CA VAL A 11 11.42 3.11 1.45
C VAL A 11 12.02 2.78 2.80
N SER A 12 11.15 2.53 3.77
CA SER A 12 11.50 1.80 4.96
C SER A 12 11.92 0.42 4.47
N ASP A 13 13.23 0.19 4.43
CA ASP A 13 13.89 -1.10 4.17
C ASP A 13 13.56 -2.07 5.31
N ASN A 14 12.28 -2.41 5.43
CA ASN A 14 11.80 -3.52 6.23
C ASN A 14 11.32 -4.56 5.21
N PRO A 15 12.06 -5.68 5.03
CA PRO A 15 11.65 -6.79 4.18
C PRO A 15 10.51 -7.61 4.80
N ASP A 16 10.00 -7.18 5.96
CA ASP A 16 8.99 -7.86 6.74
C ASP A 16 7.86 -6.86 7.05
N SER A 17 6.71 -7.09 6.44
CA SER A 17 5.43 -6.50 6.85
C SER A 17 5.24 -4.99 6.63
N SER A 18 4.83 -4.55 5.43
CA SER A 18 3.81 -3.49 5.30
C SER A 18 3.54 -3.19 3.83
N ASP A 19 2.36 -3.58 3.36
CA ASP A 19 1.74 -3.02 2.16
C ASP A 19 1.83 -1.50 2.21
N ARG A 20 2.52 -0.93 1.22
CA ARG A 20 2.89 0.48 1.26
C ARG A 20 1.75 1.30 0.68
N ILE A 21 0.98 1.95 1.53
CA ILE A 21 0.04 3.00 1.10
C ILE A 21 0.85 4.26 0.77
N PHE A 22 0.70 4.79 -0.44
CA PHE A 22 1.37 6.01 -0.89
C PHE A 22 0.42 6.91 -1.68
N SER A 23 0.78 8.19 -1.83
CA SER A 23 0.05 9.12 -2.68
C SER A 23 0.89 9.54 -3.88
N GLN A 24 0.27 9.58 -5.06
CA GLN A 24 0.87 10.03 -6.31
C GLN A 24 -0.14 10.92 -7.04
N GLN A 25 0.27 12.14 -7.42
CA GLN A 25 -0.59 13.09 -8.14
C GLN A 25 -1.96 13.35 -7.45
N ASN A 26 -1.96 13.57 -6.13
CA ASN A 26 -3.17 13.74 -5.32
C ASN A 26 -4.11 12.53 -5.25
N LEU A 27 -3.69 11.37 -5.75
CA LEU A 27 -4.42 10.11 -5.67
C LEU A 27 -3.69 9.15 -4.75
N TRP A 28 -4.45 8.31 -4.05
CA TRP A 28 -3.94 7.32 -3.11
C TRP A 28 -3.86 5.95 -3.79
N TYR A 29 -2.81 5.21 -3.44
CA TYR A 29 -2.55 3.88 -3.93
C TYR A 29 -2.02 3.03 -2.78
N PHE A 30 -2.13 1.71 -2.91
CA PHE A 30 -1.36 0.79 -2.10
C PHE A 30 -0.67 -0.25 -2.98
N GLN A 31 0.48 -0.72 -2.54
CA GLN A 31 1.23 -1.78 -3.21
C GLN A 31 1.16 -3.05 -2.38
N THR A 32 0.75 -4.15 -3.01
CA THR A 32 0.79 -5.49 -2.40
C THR A 32 2.24 -5.99 -2.34
N GLN A 33 2.49 -7.01 -1.52
CA GLN A 33 3.81 -7.65 -1.47
C GLN A 33 4.24 -8.26 -2.81
N GLU A 34 3.29 -8.58 -3.68
CA GLU A 34 3.54 -9.09 -5.05
C GLU A 34 3.96 -7.99 -6.03
N GLY A 35 3.93 -6.72 -5.59
CA GLY A 35 4.31 -5.56 -6.39
C GLY A 35 3.14 -4.92 -7.14
N ASP A 36 1.94 -5.50 -7.04
CA ASP A 36 0.74 -4.96 -7.67
C ASP A 36 0.32 -3.64 -7.04
N GLN A 37 0.12 -2.64 -7.88
CA GLN A 37 -0.36 -1.33 -7.47
C GLN A 37 -1.88 -1.27 -7.60
N ILE A 38 -2.56 -1.04 -6.48
CA ILE A 38 -4.01 -0.92 -6.41
C ILE A 38 -4.42 0.53 -6.16
N GLY A 39 -5.35 1.02 -6.97
CA GLY A 39 -5.87 2.39 -6.97
C GLY A 39 -6.36 2.78 -8.37
N PRO A 40 -6.59 4.08 -8.64
CA PRO A 40 -6.46 5.22 -7.74
C PRO A 40 -7.62 5.39 -6.76
N PHE A 41 -7.32 5.83 -5.55
CA PHE A 41 -8.30 6.22 -4.54
C PHE A 41 -8.26 7.73 -4.31
N ARG A 42 -9.41 8.34 -3.98
CA ARG A 42 -9.45 9.78 -3.68
C ARG A 42 -8.98 10.07 -2.27
N TYR A 43 -9.24 9.17 -1.33
CA TYR A 43 -8.87 9.33 0.06
C TYR A 43 -7.96 8.21 0.56
N ARG A 44 -7.06 8.54 1.49
CA ARG A 44 -6.20 7.56 2.18
C ARG A 44 -7.02 6.48 2.87
N SER A 45 -8.13 6.87 3.50
CA SER A 45 -9.01 5.95 4.22
C SER A 45 -9.64 4.92 3.29
N GLU A 46 -9.98 5.30 2.05
CA GLU A 46 -10.48 4.35 1.05
C GLU A 46 -9.42 3.31 0.70
N ALA A 47 -8.20 3.74 0.41
CA ALA A 47 -7.08 2.85 0.13
C ALA A 47 -6.82 1.90 1.30
N GLN A 48 -6.88 2.42 2.54
CA GLN A 48 -6.67 1.65 3.75
C GLN A 48 -7.77 0.61 3.98
N SER A 49 -9.06 0.99 3.86
CA SER A 49 -10.17 0.04 4.02
C SER A 49 -10.17 -1.05 2.96
N ASN A 50 -9.78 -0.73 1.71
CA ASN A 50 -9.63 -1.72 0.64
C ASN A 50 -8.49 -2.71 0.94
N LEU A 51 -7.36 -2.22 1.43
CA LEU A 51 -6.23 -3.05 1.84
C LEU A 51 -6.58 -3.98 3.01
N ASP A 52 -7.26 -3.46 4.03
CA ASP A 52 -7.76 -4.27 5.16
C ASP A 52 -8.69 -5.39 4.68
N GLN A 53 -9.59 -5.09 3.73
CA GLN A 53 -10.49 -6.07 3.14
C GLN A 53 -9.73 -7.11 2.30
N PHE A 54 -8.76 -6.69 1.50
CA PHE A 54 -7.91 -7.57 0.70
C PHE A 54 -7.14 -8.55 1.59
N MET A 55 -6.54 -8.07 2.68
CA MET A 55 -5.85 -8.91 3.64
C MET A 55 -6.75 -9.90 4.37
N ARG A 56 -7.98 -9.51 4.67
CA ARG A 56 -8.97 -10.43 5.25
C ARG A 56 -9.32 -11.55 4.27
N GLN A 57 -9.54 -11.23 3.00
CA GLN A 57 -9.81 -12.23 1.96
C GLN A 57 -8.64 -13.19 1.77
N LEU A 58 -7.40 -12.67 1.73
CA LEU A 58 -6.20 -13.52 1.65
C LEU A 58 -6.08 -14.48 2.83
N LYS A 59 -6.33 -13.97 4.06
CA LYS A 59 -6.31 -14.80 5.28
C LYS A 59 -7.42 -15.84 5.30
N GLU A 60 -8.60 -15.52 4.78
CA GLU A 60 -9.72 -16.44 4.67
C GLU A 60 -9.43 -17.57 3.69
N LYS A 61 -8.94 -17.24 2.49
CA LYS A 61 -8.52 -18.23 1.49
C LYS A 61 -7.44 -19.19 2.02
N LEU A 62 -6.46 -18.66 2.76
CA LEU A 62 -5.42 -19.49 3.36
C LEU A 62 -5.96 -20.47 4.43
N ARG A 63 -7.09 -20.14 5.07
CA ARG A 63 -7.72 -21.00 6.10
C ARG A 63 -8.64 -22.08 5.52
N GLU A 64 -9.19 -21.87 4.33
CA GLU A 64 -10.08 -22.84 3.69
C GLU A 64 -9.34 -23.99 2.99
N GLU A 65 -8.00 -23.91 2.88
CA GLU A 65 -7.14 -24.90 2.22
C GLU A 65 -6.45 -25.89 3.18
N THR A 66 -6.86 -25.94 4.45
CA THR A 66 -6.39 -26.93 5.47
C THR A 66 -7.54 -27.77 6.01
#